data_AF-A0AB39NYN0-F1
#
_entry.id   AF-A0AB39NYN0-F1
#
_cell.length_a   1.000
_cell.length_b   1.000
_cell.length_c   1.000
_cell.angle_alpha   90.00
_cell.angle_beta   90.00
_cell.angle_gamma   90.00
#
_symmetry.space_group_name_H-M   'P 1'
#
loop_
_entity.id
_entity.type
_entity.pdbx_description
1 polymer ?
#
loop_
_entity_poly.entity_id
_entity_poly.type
_entity_poly.pdbx_seq_one_letter_code
_entity_poly.pdbx_strand_id
1 'polypeptide(L)'
;MEIVITAGKVTSSTGEINTPQAQKARRIANFLPRPELLRDAVIEHNQDDNTTSIRFDTTAGPVRILLPVAQGFEFHIIHDSDTGPRILGTFRGASLSVRAVAFRISEFLRTRGLK
;
A
#
# COMPACT_ATOMS: atom_id res chain seq x y z
N MET A 1 -1.92 -10.46 -5.33
CA MET A 1 -1.14 -11.35 -4.45
C MET A 1 -1.13 -10.73 -3.05
N GLU A 2 -1.14 -11.53 -1.98
CA GLU A 2 -1.06 -11.03 -0.59
C GLU A 2 0.16 -11.59 0.13
N ILE A 3 0.80 -10.74 0.93
CA ILE A 3 1.98 -11.04 1.73
C ILE A 3 1.62 -10.80 3.20
N VAL A 4 2.00 -11.74 4.06
CA VAL A 4 1.91 -11.61 5.51
C VAL A 4 3.32 -11.60 6.10
N ILE A 5 3.58 -10.64 6.97
CA ILE A 5 4.81 -10.57 7.77
C ILE A 5 4.45 -10.94 9.21
N THR A 6 5.07 -12.00 9.73
CA THR A 6 4.90 -12.48 11.11
C THR A 6 6.23 -12.98 11.65
N ALA A 7 6.59 -12.58 12.87
CA ALA A 7 7.87 -12.85 13.51
C ALA A 7 9.08 -12.53 12.61
N GLY A 8 9.01 -11.43 11.85
CA GLY A 8 10.05 -11.01 10.90
C GLY A 8 10.17 -11.91 9.65
N LYS A 9 9.27 -12.87 9.46
CA LYS A 9 9.25 -13.75 8.27
C LYS A 9 8.20 -13.27 7.29
N VAL A 10 8.64 -13.06 6.04
CA VAL A 10 7.77 -12.76 4.91
C VAL A 10 7.21 -14.07 4.36
N THR A 11 5.89 -14.24 4.43
CA THR A 11 5.21 -15.42 3.87
C THR A 11 4.17 -14.98 2.86
N SER A 12 4.12 -15.66 1.71
CA SER A 12 3.02 -15.49 0.77
C SER A 12 1.77 -16.10 1.40
N SER A 13 0.76 -15.28 1.69
CA SER A 13 -0.45 -15.82 2.31
C SER A 13 -1.37 -16.39 1.24
N THR A 14 -1.63 -17.70 1.32
CA THR A 14 -2.75 -18.34 0.62
C THR A 14 -4.07 -18.17 1.38
N GLY A 15 -4.02 -17.73 2.64
CA GLY A 15 -5.18 -17.38 3.45
C GLY A 15 -5.56 -15.92 3.26
N GLU A 16 -6.85 -15.67 3.05
CA GLU A 16 -7.38 -14.31 2.92
C GLU A 16 -7.23 -13.56 4.26
N ILE A 17 -6.38 -12.53 4.33
CA ILE A 17 -6.23 -11.72 5.54
C ILE A 17 -7.55 -10.98 5.80
N ASN A 18 -8.33 -11.41 6.79
CA ASN A 18 -9.67 -10.87 7.06
C ASN A 18 -9.66 -9.77 8.12
N THR A 19 -8.86 -8.72 7.88
CA THR A 19 -8.91 -7.48 8.69
C THR A 19 -9.65 -6.38 7.93
N PRO A 20 -10.34 -5.44 8.61
CA PRO A 20 -10.98 -4.30 7.94
C PRO A 20 -10.00 -3.46 7.11
N GLN A 21 -8.74 -3.39 7.54
CA GLN A 21 -7.67 -2.70 6.82
C GLN A 21 -7.28 -3.43 5.53
N ALA A 22 -7.07 -4.75 5.58
CA ALA A 22 -6.79 -5.56 4.40
C ALA A 22 -7.95 -5.49 3.39
N GLN A 23 -9.20 -5.57 3.86
CA GLN A 23 -10.37 -5.38 3.00
C GLN A 23 -10.41 -3.98 2.35
N LYS A 24 -10.07 -2.93 3.10
CA LYS A 24 -9.95 -1.57 2.55
C LYS A 24 -8.82 -1.49 1.50
N ALA A 25 -7.67 -2.09 1.77
CA ALA A 25 -6.55 -2.15 0.83
C ALA A 25 -6.92 -2.87 -0.47
N ARG A 26 -7.60 -4.03 -0.38
CA ARG A 26 -8.15 -4.75 -1.55
C ARG A 26 -9.07 -3.87 -2.38
N ARG A 27 -10.00 -3.18 -1.73
CA ARG A 27 -10.92 -2.28 -2.42
C ARG A 27 -10.15 -1.15 -3.11
N ILE A 28 -9.16 -0.53 -2.46
CA ILE A 28 -8.33 0.53 -3.06
C ILE A 28 -7.59 -0.03 -4.29
N ALA A 29 -6.92 -1.18 -4.13
CA ALA A 29 -6.18 -1.84 -5.21
C ALA A 29 -7.09 -2.11 -6.42
N ASN A 30 -8.31 -2.61 -6.20
CA ASN A 30 -9.27 -2.89 -7.28
C ASN A 30 -9.81 -1.64 -8.00
N PHE A 31 -9.68 -0.45 -7.40
CA PHE A 31 -10.11 0.81 -8.02
C PHE A 31 -8.95 1.63 -8.60
N LEU A 32 -7.73 1.07 -8.66
CA LEU A 32 -6.60 1.73 -9.31
C LEU A 32 -6.93 1.99 -10.79
N PRO A 33 -6.82 3.25 -11.25
CA PRO A 33 -7.28 3.61 -12.60
C PRO A 33 -6.34 3.13 -13.72
N ARG A 34 -5.11 2.72 -13.38
CA ARG A 34 -4.07 2.33 -14.36
C ARG A 34 -3.86 0.81 -14.37
N PRO A 35 -3.89 0.15 -15.55
CA PRO A 35 -3.73 -1.30 -15.65
C PRO A 35 -2.43 -1.85 -15.04
N GLU A 36 -1.28 -1.17 -15.20
CA GLU A 36 -0.03 -1.61 -14.57
C GLU A 36 -0.02 -1.50 -13.05
N LEU A 37 -0.88 -0.67 -12.46
CA LEU A 37 -1.04 -0.59 -11.00
C LEU A 37 -1.98 -1.68 -10.50
N LEU A 38 -3.04 -1.98 -11.25
CA LEU A 38 -3.97 -3.05 -10.92
C LEU A 38 -3.30 -4.42 -10.89
N ARG A 39 -2.43 -4.70 -11.87
CA ARG A 39 -1.74 -5.99 -12.01
C ARG A 39 -0.67 -6.21 -10.94
N ASP A 40 0.05 -5.14 -10.60
CA ASP A 40 1.26 -5.24 -9.79
C ASP A 40 1.04 -4.82 -8.33
N ALA A 41 -0.20 -4.46 -7.95
CA ALA A 41 -0.56 -4.18 -6.57
C ALA A 41 -0.46 -5.46 -5.73
N VAL A 42 0.40 -5.44 -4.72
CA VAL A 42 0.55 -6.49 -3.72
C VAL A 42 0.09 -5.97 -2.38
N ILE A 43 -0.80 -6.69 -1.70
CA ILE A 43 -1.27 -6.28 -0.38
C ILE A 43 -0.35 -6.91 0.65
N GLU A 44 0.27 -6.09 1.48
CA GLU A 44 1.18 -6.52 2.53
C GLU A 44 0.54 -6.23 3.89
N HIS A 45 0.35 -7.27 4.70
CA HIS A 45 -0.12 -7.15 6.07
C HIS A 45 0.97 -7.59 7.03
N ASN A 46 1.46 -6.65 7.81
CA ASN A 46 2.45 -6.91 8.84
C ASN A 46 1.72 -7.12 10.16
N GLN A 47 1.71 -8.37 10.63
CA GLN A 47 1.09 -8.75 11.90
C GLN A 47 1.92 -8.30 13.10
N ASP A 48 3.24 -8.21 12.95
CA ASP A 48 4.14 -7.79 14.02
C ASP A 48 3.88 -6.32 14.41
N ASP A 49 3.73 -5.46 13.39
CA ASP A 49 3.44 -4.03 13.58
C ASP A 49 1.94 -3.71 13.50
N ASN A 50 1.09 -4.71 13.28
CA ASN A 50 -0.35 -4.58 13.03
C ASN A 50 -0.68 -3.49 11.97
N THR A 51 0.04 -3.50 10.85
CA THR A 51 -0.13 -2.55 9.76
C THR A 51 -0.51 -3.24 8.45
N THR A 52 -1.16 -2.50 7.56
CA THR A 52 -1.50 -2.97 6.21
C THR A 52 -1.02 -1.95 5.20
N SER A 53 -0.39 -2.40 4.12
CA SER A 53 0.07 -1.55 3.04
C SER A 53 -0.24 -2.14 1.67
N ILE A 54 -0.22 -1.27 0.64
CA ILE A 54 -0.24 -1.68 -0.76
C ILE A 54 1.14 -1.42 -1.32
N ARG A 55 1.83 -2.49 -1.71
CA ARG A 55 3.16 -2.47 -2.29
C ARG A 55 3.09 -2.48 -3.81
N PHE A 56 3.97 -1.68 -4.42
CA PHE A 56 4.24 -1.64 -5.84
C PHE A 56 5.75 -1.79 -6.03
N ASP A 57 6.17 -2.77 -6.82
CA ASP A 57 7.57 -2.83 -7.25
C ASP A 57 7.78 -1.81 -8.38
N THR A 58 8.69 -0.86 -8.14
CA THR A 58 9.03 0.21 -9.09
C THR A 58 10.47 0.08 -9.53
N THR A 59 10.86 0.77 -10.61
CA THR A 59 12.24 0.79 -11.10
C THR A 59 13.23 1.38 -10.09
N ALA A 60 12.76 2.26 -9.20
CA ALA A 60 13.56 2.86 -8.13
C ALA A 60 13.62 1.99 -6.86
N GLY A 61 12.90 0.87 -6.82
CA GLY A 61 12.72 0.01 -5.64
C GLY A 61 11.27 -0.06 -5.18
N PRO A 62 10.95 -0.89 -4.17
CA PRO A 62 9.58 -1.08 -3.73
C PRO A 62 8.99 0.17 -3.08
N VAL A 63 7.76 0.52 -3.46
CA VAL A 63 6.98 1.60 -2.84
C VAL A 63 5.78 1.00 -2.13
N ARG A 64 5.66 1.26 -0.84
CA ARG A 64 4.57 0.82 0.02
C ARG A 64 3.68 1.98 0.41
N ILE A 65 2.38 1.76 0.32
CA ILE A 65 1.35 2.72 0.70
C ILE A 65 0.69 2.21 1.97
N LEU A 66 1.16 2.72 3.11
CA LEU A 66 0.67 2.32 4.42
C LEU A 66 -0.74 2.89 4.64
N LEU A 67 -1.67 2.01 4.99
CA LEU A 67 -3.02 2.40 5.38
C LEU A 67 -3.01 2.99 6.80
N PRO A 68 -3.87 3.99 7.07
CA PRO A 68 -4.00 4.56 8.40
C PRO A 68 -4.56 3.55 9.41
N VAL A 69 -3.91 3.41 10.56
CA VAL A 69 -4.20 2.36 11.57
C VAL A 69 -5.36 2.76 12.51
N ALA A 70 -5.39 4.01 12.98
CA ALA A 70 -6.50 4.65 13.71
C ALA A 70 -6.25 6.18 13.84
N GLN A 71 -7.30 7.02 13.72
CA GLN A 71 -7.40 8.49 13.87
C GLN A 71 -6.22 9.42 13.45
N GLY A 72 -5.19 8.90 12.79
CA GLY A 72 -4.23 9.64 11.96
C GLY A 72 -4.63 9.42 10.50
N PHE A 73 -5.31 10.39 9.91
CA PHE A 73 -6.07 10.31 8.66
C PHE A 73 -5.24 10.10 7.39
N GLU A 74 -3.94 9.83 7.54
CA GLU A 74 -2.94 9.96 6.49
C GLU A 74 -2.43 8.62 5.99
N PHE A 75 -2.50 8.46 4.68
CA PHE A 75 -1.76 7.43 3.97
C PHE A 75 -0.31 7.86 3.91
N HIS A 76 0.60 6.93 4.21
CA HIS A 76 2.03 7.18 4.11
C HIS A 76 2.55 6.45 2.88
N ILE A 77 3.28 7.17 2.04
CA ILE A 77 3.92 6.60 0.86
C ILE A 77 5.39 6.44 1.20
N ILE A 78 5.83 5.21 1.33
CA ILE A 78 7.16 4.81 1.79
C ILE A 78 7.88 4.17 0.62
N HIS A 79 9.11 4.58 0.38
CA HIS A 79 10.01 3.92 -0.55
C HIS A 79 11.03 3.13 0.24
N ASP A 80 11.08 1.82 0.00
CA ASP A 80 12.09 0.94 0.57
C ASP A 80 13.33 1.01 -0.30
N SER A 81 14.25 1.89 0.10
CA SER A 81 15.57 1.98 -0.51
C SER A 81 16.55 1.01 0.15
N ASP A 82 17.68 0.75 -0.51
CA ASP A 82 18.78 -0.04 0.06
C ASP A 82 19.36 0.58 1.35
N THR A 83 19.16 1.89 1.54
CA THR A 83 19.57 2.62 2.76
C THR A 83 18.51 2.62 3.87
N GLY A 84 17.39 1.92 3.66
CA GLY A 84 16.25 1.86 4.57
C GLY A 84 14.99 2.55 4.03
N PRO A 85 13.87 2.42 4.76
CA PRO A 85 12.58 2.99 4.38
C PRO A 85 12.59 4.52 4.49
N ARG A 86 12.13 5.20 3.44
CA ARG A 86 12.00 6.67 3.38
C ARG A 86 10.58 7.08 3.06
N ILE A 87 10.03 8.01 3.83
CA ILE A 87 8.71 8.58 3.55
C ILE A 87 8.84 9.55 2.36
N LEU A 88 8.22 9.22 1.23
CA LEU A 88 8.18 10.08 0.05
C LEU A 88 7.10 11.17 0.16
N GLY A 89 6.07 10.91 0.95
CA GLY A 89 5.00 11.85 1.23
C GLY A 89 3.86 11.22 2.04
N THR A 90 2.98 12.08 2.53
CA THR A 90 1.73 11.68 3.17
C THR A 90 0.55 12.38 2.50
N PHE A 91 -0.64 11.76 2.54
CA PHE A 91 -1.86 12.46 2.15
C PHE A 91 -3.03 12.04 3.02
N ARG A 92 -3.87 13.02 3.38
CA ARG A 92 -5.13 12.76 4.09
C ARG A 92 -6.11 12.07 3.16
N GLY A 93 -6.61 10.92 3.59
CA GLY A 93 -7.54 10.13 2.79
C GLY A 93 -8.56 9.32 3.59
N ALA A 94 -8.58 9.43 4.92
CA ALA A 94 -9.51 8.65 5.73
C ALA A 94 -10.99 9.00 5.48
N SER A 95 -11.31 10.25 5.07
CA SER A 95 -12.66 10.67 4.65
C SER A 95 -12.92 10.52 3.15
N LEU A 96 -11.91 10.17 2.36
CA LEU A 96 -12.05 10.02 0.91
C LEU A 96 -12.67 8.67 0.57
N SER A 97 -13.45 8.64 -0.51
CA SER A 97 -13.91 7.38 -1.08
C SER A 97 -12.72 6.54 -1.54
N VAL A 98 -12.89 5.22 -1.51
CA VAL A 98 -11.85 4.27 -1.94
C VAL A 98 -11.31 4.61 -3.33
N ARG A 99 -12.19 4.99 -4.26
CA ARG A 99 -11.83 5.38 -5.63
C ARG A 99 -11.01 6.68 -5.67
N ALA A 100 -11.35 7.67 -4.83
CA ALA A 100 -10.57 8.91 -4.72
C ALA A 100 -9.17 8.65 -4.14
N VAL A 101 -9.04 7.74 -3.18
CA VAL A 101 -7.74 7.29 -2.67
C VAL A 101 -6.93 6.61 -3.77
N ALA A 102 -7.52 5.66 -4.50
CA ALA A 102 -6.85 4.96 -5.59
C ALA A 102 -6.37 5.94 -6.70
N PHE A 103 -7.18 6.94 -7.03
CA PHE A 103 -6.79 7.99 -7.97
C PHE A 103 -5.61 8.82 -7.46
N ARG A 104 -5.61 9.25 -6.18
CA ARG A 104 -4.49 10.00 -5.59
C ARG A 104 -3.19 9.21 -5.57
N ILE A 105 -3.28 7.92 -5.23
CA ILE A 105 -2.14 6.99 -5.28
C ILE A 105 -1.57 6.94 -6.69
N SER A 106 -2.43 6.72 -7.69
CA SER A 106 -2.04 6.66 -9.09
C SER A 106 -1.36 7.95 -9.56
N GLU A 107 -1.92 9.11 -9.21
CA GLU A 107 -1.34 10.40 -9.57
C GLU A 107 -0.01 10.68 -8.87
N PHE A 108 0.14 10.27 -7.61
CA PHE A 108 1.42 10.41 -6.90
C PHE A 108 2.52 9.59 -7.56
N LEU A 109 2.23 8.32 -7.91
CA LEU A 109 3.19 7.45 -8.59
C LEU A 109 3.54 8.00 -9.98
N ARG A 110 2.55 8.48 -10.73
CA ARG A 110 2.71 9.05 -12.07
C ARG A 110 3.56 10.31 -12.06
N THR A 111 3.24 11.27 -11.19
CA THR A 111 3.92 12.58 -11.15
C THR A 111 5.37 12.47 -10.70
N ARG A 112 5.75 11.40 -9.99
CA ARG A 112 7.12 11.13 -9.58
C ARG A 112 7.87 10.13 -10.46
N GLY A 113 7.28 9.67 -11.57
CA GLY A 113 7.90 8.72 -12.48
C GLY A 113 8.21 7.36 -11.84
N LEU A 114 7.48 6.99 -10.78
CA LEU A 114 7.66 5.74 -10.06
C LEU A 114 6.89 4.60 -10.73
N LYS A 115 5.74 4.91 -11.33
CA LYS A 115 5.03 4.03 -12.25
C LYS A 115 4.20 4.84 -13.21
#